data_AF-A0A9E4R4Z8-F1
#
_entry.id   AF-A0A9E4R4Z8-F1
#
_cell.length_a   1.000
_cell.length_b   1.000
_cell.length_c   1.000
_cell.angle_alpha   90.00
_cell.angle_beta   90.00
_cell.angle_gamma   90.00
#
_symmetry.space_group_name_H-M   'P 1'
#
loop_
_entity.id
_entity.type
_entity.pdbx_description
1 polymer ?
#
loop_
_entity_poly.entity_id
_entity_poly.type
_entity_poly.pdbx_seq_one_letter_code
_entity_poly.pdbx_strand_id
1 'polypeptide(L)'
;MRLLVPKFIVPTTALGVLSLLAVVIALASVTGAHAQSSSAYTVQGQAIVDGRLLPDGTRVIIYVGGTERGPFAETKIQSGIFRFSMIPPPGQDYKGKKVEFAAQLS
;
A
#
# COMPACT_ATOMS: atom_id res chain seq x y z
N MET A 1 65.91 39.59 0.45
CA MET A 1 65.49 38.36 -0.26
C MET A 1 64.25 38.69 -1.08
N ARG A 2 64.37 38.70 -2.41
CA ARG A 2 63.26 38.90 -3.35
C ARG A 2 63.13 37.59 -4.13
N LEU A 3 62.01 36.89 -3.95
CA LEU A 3 61.69 35.61 -4.58
C LEU A 3 61.49 35.82 -6.09
N LEU A 4 62.30 35.16 -6.91
CA LEU A 4 62.04 35.00 -8.34
C LEU A 4 60.92 33.96 -8.52
N VAL A 5 59.87 34.35 -9.24
CA VAL A 5 58.71 33.53 -9.57
C VAL A 5 59.09 32.52 -10.66
N PRO A 6 58.88 31.19 -10.49
CA PRO A 6 58.90 30.27 -11.61
C PRO A 6 57.54 30.24 -12.30
N LYS A 7 57.55 30.53 -13.61
CA LYS A 7 56.45 30.32 -14.55
C LYS A 7 56.07 28.84 -14.57
N PHE A 8 54.87 28.49 -14.08
CA PHE A 8 54.26 27.19 -14.36
C PHE A 8 53.29 27.34 -15.53
N ILE A 9 53.69 26.76 -16.66
CA ILE A 9 52.85 26.51 -17.82
C ILE A 9 51.88 25.39 -17.42
N VAL A 10 50.59 25.69 -17.35
CA VAL A 10 49.54 24.69 -17.10
C VAL A 10 49.23 24.00 -18.43
N PRO A 11 49.47 22.68 -18.58
CA PRO A 11 49.03 21.95 -19.77
C PRO A 11 47.50 21.81 -19.78
N THR A 12 46.89 22.43 -20.78
CA THR A 12 45.46 22.48 -21.08
C THR A 12 44.94 21.14 -21.59
N THR A 13 44.85 20.10 -20.75
CA THR A 13 44.11 18.87 -21.11
C THR A 13 43.65 18.13 -19.86
N ALA A 14 42.55 18.57 -19.25
CA ALA A 14 41.62 17.73 -18.47
C ALA A 14 40.42 18.54 -17.93
N LEU A 15 39.85 19.46 -18.73
CA LEU A 15 38.46 19.85 -18.51
C LEU A 15 37.62 18.94 -19.39
N GLY A 16 36.94 17.97 -18.79
CA GLY A 16 36.04 17.16 -19.61
C GLY A 16 35.34 15.97 -18.97
N VAL A 17 35.53 15.62 -17.70
CA VAL A 17 34.78 14.48 -17.11
C VAL A 17 34.54 14.64 -15.61
N LEU A 18 34.07 15.80 -15.15
CA LEU A 18 33.64 15.94 -13.75
C LEU A 18 32.35 16.76 -13.57
N SER A 19 31.54 16.85 -14.62
CA SER A 19 30.29 17.62 -14.61
C SER A 19 29.04 16.77 -14.85
N LEU A 20 29.18 15.48 -15.13
CA LEU A 20 28.04 14.60 -15.43
C LEU A 20 27.49 13.82 -14.21
N LEU A 21 28.12 13.92 -13.03
CA LEU A 21 27.66 13.16 -11.85
C LEU A 21 26.72 13.95 -10.93
N ALA A 22 26.61 15.28 -11.08
CA ALA A 22 25.75 16.10 -10.21
C ALA A 22 24.30 16.20 -10.70
N VAL A 23 24.03 15.98 -11.99
CA VAL A 23 22.67 16.09 -12.56
C VAL A 23 21.83 14.84 -12.34
N VAL A 24 22.45 13.66 -12.19
CA VAL A 24 21.73 12.39 -12.01
C VAL A 24 21.10 12.28 -10.61
N ILE A 25 21.65 12.96 -9.60
CA ILE A 25 21.16 12.87 -8.21
C ILE A 25 19.93 13.77 -7.99
N ALA A 26 19.71 14.79 -8.82
CA ALA A 26 18.58 15.71 -8.68
C ALA A 26 17.24 15.18 -9.24
N LEU A 27 17.24 14.09 -10.02
CA LEU A 27 16.00 13.47 -10.53
C LEU A 27 15.46 12.31 -9.67
N ALA A 28 16.21 11.85 -8.66
CA ALA A 28 15.76 10.76 -7.80
C ALA A 28 14.77 11.22 -6.70
N SER A 29 14.60 12.52 -6.50
CA SER A 29 13.81 13.06 -5.39
C SER A 29 12.33 13.33 -5.71
N VAL A 30 11.89 13.11 -6.96
CA VAL A 30 10.48 13.28 -7.37
C VAL A 30 9.82 11.93 -7.68
N THR A 31 10.18 10.87 -6.97
CA THR A 31 9.15 9.90 -6.60
C THR A 31 8.53 10.42 -5.32
N GLY A 32 7.64 11.41 -5.48
CA GLY A 32 6.63 11.66 -4.48
C GLY A 32 5.91 10.34 -4.25
N ALA A 33 6.26 9.67 -3.16
CA ALA A 33 5.33 8.74 -2.54
C ALA A 33 4.12 9.60 -2.20
N HIS A 34 3.17 9.69 -3.13
CA HIS A 34 1.81 10.03 -2.80
C HIS A 34 1.43 8.96 -1.78
N ALA A 35 1.56 9.28 -0.50
CA ALA A 35 0.92 8.55 0.57
C ALA A 35 -0.56 8.74 0.33
N GLN A 36 -1.10 7.98 -0.63
CA GLN A 36 -2.49 7.95 -0.95
C GLN A 36 -3.16 7.43 0.31
N SER A 37 -3.81 8.34 1.03
CA SER A 37 -4.53 8.03 2.25
C SER A 37 -5.66 7.07 1.85
N SER A 38 -5.41 5.77 1.95
CA SER A 38 -6.43 4.76 1.73
C SER A 38 -7.30 4.74 2.97
N SER A 39 -8.49 5.32 2.87
CA SER A 39 -9.49 5.22 3.95
C SER A 39 -9.92 3.77 4.09
N ALA A 40 -9.93 3.27 5.32
CA ALA A 40 -10.43 1.92 5.60
C ALA A 40 -11.95 1.86 5.33
N TYR A 41 -12.39 0.81 4.65
CA TYR A 41 -13.79 0.45 4.55
C TYR A 41 -14.11 -0.53 5.68
N THR A 42 -15.10 -0.22 6.50
CA THR A 42 -15.60 -1.14 7.54
C THR A 42 -16.98 -1.63 7.16
N VAL A 43 -17.15 -2.95 7.14
CA VAL A 43 -18.43 -3.61 6.95
C VAL A 43 -18.78 -4.36 8.23
N GLN A 44 -20.05 -4.27 8.64
CA GLN A 44 -20.56 -4.95 9.81
C GLN A 44 -21.99 -5.44 9.54
N GLY A 45 -22.36 -6.54 10.18
CA GLY A 45 -23.68 -7.12 10.02
C GLY A 45 -23.99 -8.16 11.08
N GLN A 46 -25.26 -8.57 11.13
CA GLN A 46 -25.72 -9.73 11.90
C GLN A 46 -25.81 -10.92 10.96
N ALA A 47 -25.52 -12.12 11.48
CA ALA A 47 -25.76 -13.37 10.74
C ALA A 47 -26.87 -14.14 11.45
N ILE A 48 -27.97 -14.39 10.72
CA ILE A 48 -29.18 -15.01 11.23
C ILE A 48 -29.50 -16.22 10.35
N VAL A 49 -29.69 -17.38 10.96
CA VAL A 49 -30.14 -18.63 10.30
C VAL A 49 -31.39 -19.11 11.03
N ASP A 50 -32.45 -19.39 10.28
CA ASP A 50 -33.75 -19.81 10.83
C ASP A 50 -34.29 -18.90 11.94
N GLY A 51 -34.10 -17.59 11.78
CA GLY A 51 -34.54 -16.58 12.76
C GLY A 51 -33.69 -16.50 14.02
N ARG A 52 -32.58 -17.25 14.11
CA ARG A 52 -31.66 -17.24 15.26
C ARG A 52 -30.33 -16.63 14.88
N LEU A 53 -29.79 -15.79 15.78
CA LEU A 53 -28.42 -15.32 15.64
C LEU A 53 -27.46 -16.50 15.67
N LEU A 54 -26.51 -16.51 14.74
CA LEU A 54 -25.43 -17.48 14.78
C LEU A 54 -24.57 -17.26 16.04
N PRO A 55 -24.05 -18.34 16.65
CA PRO A 55 -23.32 -18.25 17.89
C PRO A 55 -21.99 -17.53 17.74
N ASP A 56 -21.51 -16.97 18.85
CA ASP A 56 -20.18 -16.39 18.92
C ASP A 56 -19.13 -17.46 18.55
N GLY A 57 -18.10 -17.02 17.82
CA GLY A 57 -17.06 -17.90 17.30
C GLY A 57 -17.36 -18.52 15.93
N THR A 58 -18.61 -18.45 15.43
CA THR A 58 -18.92 -18.84 14.04
C THR A 58 -18.04 -18.06 13.08
N ARG A 59 -17.40 -18.79 12.16
CA ARG A 59 -16.49 -18.22 11.16
C ARG A 59 -17.30 -17.59 10.03
N VAL A 60 -16.95 -16.35 9.71
CA VAL A 60 -17.48 -15.62 8.56
C VAL A 60 -16.34 -15.41 7.56
N ILE A 61 -16.51 -15.93 6.36
CA ILE A 61 -15.58 -15.80 5.25
C ILE A 61 -16.00 -14.58 4.42
N ILE A 62 -15.05 -13.70 4.13
CA ILE A 62 -15.26 -12.48 3.35
C ILE A 62 -14.67 -12.65 1.95
N TYR A 63 -15.40 -12.26 0.92
CA TYR A 63 -14.95 -12.20 -0.46
C TYR A 63 -15.04 -10.76 -0.97
N VAL A 64 -14.03 -10.32 -1.74
CA VAL A 64 -13.99 -8.98 -2.36
C VAL A 64 -13.76 -9.13 -3.86
N GLY A 65 -14.71 -8.63 -4.65
CA GLY A 65 -14.68 -8.74 -6.10
C GLY A 65 -15.13 -10.11 -6.62
N GLY A 66 -15.96 -10.83 -5.86
CA GLY A 66 -16.55 -12.11 -6.25
C GLY A 66 -15.92 -13.33 -5.57
N THR A 67 -16.69 -14.42 -5.44
CA THR A 67 -16.24 -15.69 -4.86
C THR A 67 -15.16 -16.38 -5.71
N GLU A 68 -15.12 -16.11 -7.01
CA GLU A 68 -14.16 -16.68 -7.97
C GLU A 68 -12.70 -16.29 -7.70
N ARG A 69 -12.46 -15.22 -6.92
CA ARG A 69 -11.12 -14.77 -6.52
C ARG A 69 -10.61 -15.45 -5.25
N GLY A 70 -11.41 -16.34 -4.66
CA GLY A 70 -11.11 -16.96 -3.38
C GLY A 70 -11.38 -16.04 -2.19
N PRO A 71 -11.29 -16.57 -0.95
CA PRO A 71 -11.55 -15.81 0.25
C PRO A 71 -10.52 -14.69 0.41
N PHE A 72 -11.01 -13.48 0.67
CA PHE A 72 -10.17 -12.32 0.94
C PHE A 72 -9.68 -12.33 2.39
N ALA A 73 -10.57 -12.68 3.32
CA ALA A 73 -10.28 -12.72 4.75
C ALA A 73 -11.33 -13.56 5.49
N GLU A 74 -11.12 -13.70 6.80
CA GLU A 74 -12.05 -14.34 7.71
C GLU A 74 -12.20 -13.50 8.97
N THR A 75 -13.39 -13.55 9.57
CA THR A 75 -13.66 -12.99 10.90
C THR A 75 -14.53 -13.97 11.68
N LYS A 76 -14.86 -13.60 12.92
CA LYS A 76 -15.77 -14.38 13.77
C LYS A 76 -16.91 -13.50 14.26
N ILE A 77 -18.05 -14.12 14.47
CA ILE A 77 -19.16 -13.48 15.18
C ILE A 77 -18.77 -13.27 16.64
N GLN A 78 -19.03 -12.07 17.13
CA GLN A 78 -18.86 -11.67 18.53
C GLN A 78 -20.06 -10.82 18.93
N SER A 79 -20.73 -11.17 20.03
CA SER A 79 -21.96 -10.50 20.46
C SER A 79 -23.01 -10.42 19.35
N GLY A 80 -23.16 -11.49 18.56
CA GLY A 80 -24.15 -11.57 17.48
C GLY A 80 -23.87 -10.74 16.22
N ILE A 81 -22.72 -10.04 16.15
CA ILE A 81 -22.31 -9.28 14.97
C ILE A 81 -20.97 -9.77 14.43
N PHE A 82 -20.77 -9.65 13.12
CA PHE A 82 -19.45 -9.69 12.52
C PHE A 82 -19.04 -8.27 12.10
N ARG A 83 -17.75 -7.98 12.21
CA ARG A 83 -17.13 -6.74 11.73
C ARG A 83 -15.85 -7.06 11.00
N PHE A 84 -15.64 -6.38 9.88
CA PHE A 84 -14.45 -6.51 9.06
C PHE A 84 -14.04 -5.15 8.50
N SER A 85 -12.74 -4.85 8.55
CA SER A 85 -12.17 -3.62 8.00
C SER A 85 -11.12 -3.96 6.95
N MET A 86 -11.17 -3.28 5.82
CA MET A 86 -10.26 -3.49 4.69
C MET A 86 -9.70 -2.17 4.18
N ILE A 87 -8.44 -2.21 3.78
CA ILE A 87 -7.71 -1.06 3.24
C ILE A 87 -7.29 -1.40 1.81
N PRO A 88 -7.71 -0.62 0.80
CA PRO A 88 -7.25 -0.83 -0.57
C PRO A 88 -5.72 -0.76 -0.67
N PRO A 89 -5.09 -1.62 -1.48
CA PRO A 89 -3.68 -1.47 -1.81
C PRO A 89 -3.39 -0.10 -2.43
N PRO A 90 -2.14 0.42 -2.33
CA PRO A 90 -1.77 1.68 -2.95
C PRO A 90 -2.11 1.72 -4.45
N GLY A 91 -2.72 2.83 -4.89
CA GLY A 91 -3.16 3.00 -6.28
C GLY A 91 -4.41 2.21 -6.68
N GLN A 92 -5.06 1.51 -5.74
CA GLN A 92 -6.31 0.77 -5.97
C GLN A 92 -7.45 1.34 -5.11
N ASP A 93 -8.68 0.96 -5.46
CA ASP A 93 -9.90 1.26 -4.70
C ASP A 93 -10.86 0.06 -4.78
N TYR A 94 -11.74 -0.06 -3.78
CA TYR A 94 -12.82 -1.04 -3.76
C TYR A 94 -14.13 -0.51 -4.36
N LYS A 95 -14.16 0.73 -4.86
CA LYS A 95 -15.33 1.29 -5.55
C LYS A 95 -15.82 0.37 -6.67
N GLY A 96 -17.11 0.03 -6.63
CA GLY A 96 -17.76 -0.87 -7.59
C GLY A 96 -17.45 -2.35 -7.42
N LYS A 97 -16.65 -2.74 -6.41
CA LYS A 97 -16.45 -4.16 -6.06
C LYS A 97 -17.62 -4.66 -5.20
N LYS A 98 -18.04 -5.89 -5.48
CA LYS A 98 -18.99 -6.62 -4.63
C LYS A 98 -18.26 -7.17 -3.40
N VAL A 99 -18.86 -7.02 -2.22
CA VAL A 99 -18.40 -7.67 -0.99
C VAL A 99 -19.44 -8.73 -0.61
N GLU A 100 -18.98 -9.95 -0.39
CA GLU A 100 -19.85 -11.10 -0.08
C GLU A 100 -19.39 -11.79 1.20
N PHE A 101 -20.33 -12.38 1.91
CA PHE A 101 -20.10 -13.04 3.18
C PHE A 101 -20.69 -14.45 3.15
N ALA A 102 -19.92 -15.42 3.63
CA ALA A 102 -20.41 -16.78 3.87
C ALA A 102 -20.16 -17.15 5.33
N ALA A 103 -21.18 -17.65 6.02
CA ALA A 103 -21.02 -18.22 7.35
C ALA A 103 -20.69 -19.71 7.22
N GLN A 104 -19.62 -20.15 7.88
CA GLN A 104 -19.31 -21.57 7.98
C GLN A 104 -19.94 -22.12 9.25
N LEU A 105 -20.96 -22.97 9.07
CA LEU A 105 -21.60 -23.71 10.16
C LEU A 105 -20.75 -24.95 10.45
N SER A 106 -20.45 -25.18 11.73
CA SER A 106 -19.74 -26.35 12.25
C SER A 106 -20.70 -27.34 12.86
#